data_AF-A0A968H1A1-F1
#
_entry.id   AF-A0A968H1A1-F1
#
_cell.length_a   1.000
_cell.length_b   1.000
_cell.length_c   1.000
_cell.angle_alpha   90.00
_cell.angle_beta   90.00
_cell.angle_gamma   90.00
#
_symmetry.space_group_name_H-M   'P 1'
#
loop_
_entity.id
_entity.type
_entity.pdbx_description
1 polymer ?
#
loop_
_entity_poly.entity_id
_entity_poly.type
_entity_poly.pdbx_seq_one_letter_code
_entity_poly.pdbx_strand_id
1 'polypeptide(L)'
;MTRGTRRPAALPIPIAPALSVAGLALIAILSVNLLGGSLPTIPGGNGGNGGNGDGGPVRTPTPSNVVITDPRADIPGSILYVKSGNIWVQTGDEARQLTDGGRDSMPAWSPDGQAVYFIRTAAEEGRWPSGGIVRTYQLEVPSLVRLPADGAGAPEALLVGRFRRSGNLWSYFLRQPAVSPDGTTVAVVTDGPNPTRSDIVVKLLDLDAGELSDPELPQSRGLGHQDPTWSPDGRFLAYVRLDREGARGTPIIRRYNLETGRSSNITAPGYMSPSWSPDGQYLAATRTSNFGTDVVILDASNGAEVLRITSDERSFNPVWSPAGDAIAFYKVQHGVVDLWVVPLEGSGPTWTLGEPLPMTVLAGLEAKSRPAWFVPADQLPPPTPTPGLSSSAVPTGSADGAPSGS
;
A
#
# COMPACT_ATOMS: atom_id res chain seq x y z
N MET A 1 -20.44 73.32 3.54
CA MET A 1 -21.03 73.22 4.90
C MET A 1 -22.47 72.78 4.67
N THR A 2 -23.00 71.64 5.11
CA THR A 2 -22.75 70.79 6.28
C THR A 2 -22.98 69.32 5.90
N ARG A 3 -22.05 68.46 6.30
CA ARG A 3 -22.05 66.99 6.14
C ARG A 3 -23.20 66.37 6.95
N GLY A 4 -24.05 65.58 6.31
CA GLY A 4 -24.98 64.64 6.94
C GLY A 4 -24.59 63.22 6.56
N THR A 5 -23.84 62.54 7.42
CA THR A 5 -23.35 61.17 7.26
C THR A 5 -24.49 60.15 7.37
N ARG A 6 -24.89 59.53 6.26
CA ARG A 6 -25.66 58.27 6.27
C ARG A 6 -24.70 57.10 6.08
N ARG A 7 -24.48 56.34 7.15
CA ARG A 7 -23.80 55.03 7.11
C ARG A 7 -24.71 54.02 6.40
N PRO A 8 -24.24 53.28 5.38
CA PRO A 8 -24.97 52.12 4.89
C PRO A 8 -24.91 50.98 5.91
N ALA A 9 -26.05 50.31 6.10
CA ALA A 9 -26.24 49.18 6.99
C ALA A 9 -25.29 48.02 6.61
N ALA A 10 -24.64 47.45 7.63
CA ALA A 10 -23.81 46.27 7.49
C ALA A 10 -24.69 45.06 7.11
N LEU A 11 -24.38 44.44 5.98
CA LEU A 11 -24.90 43.13 5.59
C LEU A 11 -24.48 42.07 6.62
N PRO A 12 -25.34 41.08 6.92
CA PRO A 12 -25.01 40.03 7.88
C PRO A 12 -23.81 39.22 7.38
N ILE A 13 -22.85 39.04 8.28
CA ILE A 13 -21.63 38.26 8.13
C ILE A 13 -21.98 36.88 7.55
N PRO A 14 -21.35 36.43 6.44
CA PRO A 14 -21.52 35.07 5.98
C PRO A 14 -20.91 34.12 7.01
N ILE A 15 -21.76 33.36 7.69
CA ILE A 15 -21.39 32.21 8.54
C ILE A 15 -20.88 31.12 7.60
N ALA A 16 -19.64 31.28 7.12
CA ALA A 16 -18.98 30.34 6.22
C ALA A 16 -17.44 30.40 6.33
N PRO A 17 -16.89 30.45 7.56
CA PRO A 17 -15.69 29.65 7.83
C PRO A 17 -15.77 28.86 9.16
N ALA A 18 -16.88 28.92 9.90
CA ALA A 18 -17.02 28.19 11.17
C ALA A 18 -17.38 26.70 11.01
N LEU A 19 -17.91 26.29 9.84
CA LEU A 19 -18.19 24.88 9.54
C LEU A 19 -17.00 24.13 8.92
N SER A 20 -15.99 24.83 8.37
CA SER A 20 -14.77 24.19 7.87
C SER A 20 -13.76 23.87 8.97
N VAL A 21 -13.77 24.62 10.08
CA VAL A 21 -12.96 24.32 11.27
C VAL A 21 -13.60 23.19 12.09
N ALA A 22 -14.93 23.10 12.15
CA ALA A 22 -15.63 21.99 12.82
C ALA A 22 -15.44 20.64 12.08
N GLY A 23 -15.44 20.64 10.74
CA GLY A 23 -15.18 19.43 9.94
C GLY A 23 -13.74 18.92 10.05
N LEU A 24 -12.74 19.82 10.07
CA LEU A 24 -11.33 19.46 10.25
C LEU A 24 -10.99 19.05 11.69
N ALA A 25 -11.66 19.65 12.69
CA ALA A 25 -11.55 19.20 14.08
C ALA A 25 -12.16 17.81 14.26
N LEU A 26 -13.26 17.47 13.58
CA LEU A 26 -13.85 16.14 13.65
C LEU A 26 -12.96 15.07 13.02
N ILE A 27 -12.30 15.37 11.88
CA ILE A 27 -11.32 14.46 11.23
C ILE A 27 -10.04 14.33 12.08
N ALA A 28 -9.55 15.41 12.68
CA ALA A 28 -8.39 15.36 13.59
C ALA A 28 -8.71 14.62 14.90
N ILE A 29 -9.91 14.80 15.46
CA ILE A 29 -10.37 14.09 16.67
C ILE A 29 -10.66 12.61 16.38
N LEU A 30 -11.20 12.27 15.20
CA LEU A 30 -11.30 10.86 14.77
C LEU A 30 -9.91 10.26 14.57
N SER A 31 -8.97 11.01 13.98
CA SER A 31 -7.60 10.54 13.75
C SER A 31 -6.83 10.34 15.06
N VAL A 32 -7.00 11.22 16.05
CA VAL A 32 -6.31 11.14 17.35
C VAL A 32 -6.93 10.09 18.28
N ASN A 33 -8.26 9.89 18.24
CA ASN A 33 -8.90 8.85 19.06
C ASN A 33 -8.81 7.44 18.45
N LEU A 34 -8.68 7.29 17.12
CA LEU A 34 -8.32 5.99 16.51
C LEU A 34 -6.86 5.59 16.73
N LEU A 35 -5.95 6.56 16.95
CA LEU A 35 -4.53 6.29 17.26
C LEU A 35 -4.27 5.98 18.74
N GLY A 36 -5.25 6.19 19.63
CA GLY A 36 -5.12 6.00 21.08
C GLY A 36 -5.94 4.86 21.69
N GLY A 37 -6.68 4.08 20.88
CA GLY A 37 -7.41 2.90 21.36
C GLY A 37 -8.56 3.17 22.33
N SER A 38 -9.17 4.36 22.32
CA SER A 38 -10.33 4.70 23.16
C SER A 38 -11.46 5.30 22.33
N LEU A 39 -12.62 4.61 22.26
CA LEU A 39 -13.84 5.14 21.65
C LEU A 39 -14.43 6.27 22.53
N PRO A 40 -15.05 7.31 21.93
CA PRO A 40 -15.81 8.30 22.68
C PRO A 40 -17.08 7.67 23.28
N THR A 41 -17.28 7.83 24.58
CA THR A 41 -18.52 7.44 25.28
C THR A 41 -19.66 8.39 24.89
N ILE A 42 -20.74 7.85 24.32
CA ILE A 42 -21.99 8.59 24.13
C ILE A 42 -22.68 8.71 25.51
N PRO A 43 -23.06 9.92 25.97
CA PRO A 43 -23.82 10.07 27.22
C PRO A 43 -25.22 9.48 27.08
N GLY A 44 -25.42 8.27 27.60
CA GLY A 44 -26.72 7.62 27.72
C GLY A 44 -27.37 7.90 29.07
N GLY A 45 -28.49 8.64 29.00
CA GLY A 45 -29.65 8.68 29.92
C GLY A 45 -29.55 8.15 31.35
N ASN A 46 -29.84 9.05 32.29
CA ASN A 46 -30.21 8.80 33.68
C ASN A 46 -31.34 7.76 33.82
N GLY A 47 -31.11 6.70 34.60
CA GLY A 47 -32.13 5.72 35.00
C GLY A 47 -31.58 4.85 36.14
N GLY A 48 -32.08 5.09 37.36
CA GLY A 48 -31.43 4.65 38.59
C GLY A 48 -31.76 3.26 39.10
N ASN A 49 -30.94 2.91 40.10
CA ASN A 49 -31.21 2.16 41.33
C ASN A 49 -31.01 0.63 41.36
N GLY A 50 -29.96 0.22 42.09
CA GLY A 50 -30.07 -0.73 43.18
C GLY A 50 -29.72 -2.20 42.89
N GLY A 51 -28.48 -2.60 43.21
CA GLY A 51 -28.11 -4.00 43.35
C GLY A 51 -26.60 -4.20 43.52
N ASN A 52 -26.13 -4.21 44.76
CA ASN A 52 -24.76 -4.63 45.12
C ASN A 52 -24.57 -6.10 44.75
N GLY A 53 -23.89 -6.36 43.65
CA GLY A 53 -23.19 -7.61 43.36
C GLY A 53 -21.73 -7.27 43.09
N ASP A 54 -20.81 -8.08 43.62
CA ASP A 54 -19.36 -7.95 43.49
C ASP A 54 -18.93 -8.00 42.02
N GLY A 55 -19.10 -6.89 41.31
CA GLY A 55 -18.54 -6.62 39.99
C GLY A 55 -17.10 -6.17 40.14
N GLY A 56 -16.21 -7.09 40.51
CA GLY A 56 -14.79 -6.92 40.18
C GLY A 56 -14.68 -6.58 38.68
N PRO A 57 -13.69 -5.78 38.25
CA PRO A 57 -13.60 -5.36 36.86
C PRO A 57 -13.72 -6.60 35.98
N VAL A 58 -14.83 -6.69 35.24
CA VAL A 58 -14.94 -7.65 34.15
C VAL A 58 -13.78 -7.27 33.25
N ARG A 59 -12.70 -8.07 33.31
CA ARG A 59 -11.62 -7.92 32.37
C ARG A 59 -12.30 -8.04 31.02
N THR A 60 -12.34 -6.95 30.27
CA THR A 60 -12.68 -7.00 28.85
C THR A 60 -11.84 -8.15 28.32
N PRO A 61 -12.44 -9.18 27.69
CA PRO A 61 -11.66 -10.23 27.05
C PRO A 61 -10.60 -9.51 26.22
N THR A 62 -9.33 -9.89 26.40
CA THR A 62 -8.27 -9.43 25.50
C THR A 62 -8.81 -9.53 24.08
N PRO A 63 -8.80 -8.46 23.27
CA PRO A 63 -9.29 -8.51 21.91
C PRO A 63 -8.70 -9.74 21.25
N SER A 64 -9.57 -10.64 20.78
CA SER A 64 -9.13 -11.92 20.25
C SER A 64 -8.07 -11.66 19.18
N ASN A 65 -6.92 -12.31 19.30
CA ASN A 65 -5.93 -12.25 18.24
C ASN A 65 -6.29 -13.18 17.07
N VAL A 66 -7.46 -13.83 17.13
CA VAL A 66 -7.93 -14.75 16.08
C VAL A 66 -8.42 -13.94 14.88
N VAL A 67 -8.08 -14.44 13.69
CA VAL A 67 -8.68 -14.00 12.44
C VAL A 67 -9.76 -15.01 12.08
N ILE A 68 -10.98 -14.53 11.86
CA ILE A 68 -12.08 -15.34 11.35
C ILE A 68 -12.11 -15.13 9.83
N THR A 69 -12.09 -16.25 9.10
CA THR A 69 -12.11 -16.29 7.64
C THR A 69 -13.50 -16.66 7.13
N ASP A 70 -13.84 -16.22 5.92
CA ASP A 70 -15.03 -16.71 5.22
C ASP A 70 -14.64 -17.89 4.33
N PRO A 71 -15.19 -19.10 4.56
CA PRO A 71 -14.82 -20.29 3.79
C PRO A 71 -15.30 -20.24 2.33
N ARG A 72 -16.14 -19.27 1.96
CA ARG A 72 -16.56 -19.07 0.56
C ARG A 72 -15.50 -18.37 -0.27
N ALA A 73 -14.58 -17.65 0.37
CA ALA A 73 -13.52 -16.90 -0.29
C ALA A 73 -12.29 -17.80 -0.54
N ASP A 74 -12.50 -18.91 -1.25
CA ASP A 74 -11.42 -19.77 -1.71
C ASP A 74 -10.61 -19.04 -2.78
N ILE A 75 -9.29 -19.01 -2.60
CA ILE A 75 -8.37 -18.27 -3.46
C ILE A 75 -7.16 -19.13 -3.80
N PRO A 76 -6.61 -19.01 -5.02
CA PRO A 76 -5.32 -19.63 -5.31
C PRO A 76 -4.22 -19.02 -4.42
N GLY A 77 -3.31 -19.87 -3.97
CA GLY A 77 -2.15 -19.46 -3.17
C GLY A 77 -2.48 -18.85 -1.82
N SER A 78 -1.75 -17.79 -1.46
CA SER A 78 -1.73 -17.24 -0.11
C SER A 78 -1.66 -15.71 -0.10
N ILE A 79 -2.39 -15.08 0.83
CA ILE A 79 -2.33 -13.63 1.07
C ILE A 79 -1.75 -13.33 2.44
N LEU A 80 -0.80 -12.40 2.49
CA LEU A 80 -0.27 -11.79 3.70
C LEU A 80 -1.05 -10.53 4.07
N TYR A 81 -1.25 -10.31 5.36
CA TYR A 81 -1.80 -9.07 5.92
C TYR A 81 -1.31 -8.89 7.37
N VAL A 82 -1.70 -7.77 7.99
CA VAL A 82 -1.22 -7.41 9.33
C VAL A 82 -2.37 -7.21 10.27
N LYS A 83 -2.27 -7.84 11.45
CA LYS A 83 -3.21 -7.66 12.56
C LYS A 83 -2.42 -7.53 13.86
N SER A 84 -2.70 -6.47 14.62
CA SER A 84 -2.10 -6.24 15.94
C SER A 84 -0.57 -6.27 15.93
N GLY A 85 0.05 -5.68 14.89
CA GLY A 85 1.50 -5.60 14.70
C GLY A 85 2.17 -6.94 14.36
N ASN A 86 1.41 -7.90 13.85
CA ASN A 86 1.91 -9.23 13.50
C ASN A 86 1.61 -9.55 12.05
N ILE A 87 2.51 -10.28 11.40
CA ILE A 87 2.30 -10.78 10.04
C ILE A 87 1.43 -12.03 10.12
N TRP A 88 0.38 -12.05 9.31
CA TRP A 88 -0.52 -13.19 9.13
C TRP A 88 -0.49 -13.63 7.68
N VAL A 89 -0.66 -14.93 7.46
CA VAL A 89 -0.86 -15.54 6.14
C VAL A 89 -2.20 -16.26 6.13
N GLN A 90 -2.97 -16.09 5.06
CA GLN A 90 -4.19 -16.85 4.79
C GLN A 90 -4.02 -17.69 3.53
N THR A 91 -4.39 -18.96 3.62
CA THR A 91 -4.42 -19.93 2.50
C THR A 91 -5.75 -20.66 2.56
N GLY A 92 -6.59 -20.52 1.53
CA GLY A 92 -7.99 -20.95 1.61
C GLY A 92 -8.70 -20.29 2.79
N ASP A 93 -9.31 -21.12 3.65
CA ASP A 93 -10.00 -20.71 4.87
C ASP A 93 -9.12 -20.71 6.13
N GLU A 94 -7.84 -21.04 6.02
CA GLU A 94 -6.92 -21.07 7.16
C GLU A 94 -6.11 -19.78 7.27
N ALA A 95 -6.24 -19.08 8.40
CA ALA A 95 -5.40 -17.94 8.75
C ALA A 95 -4.39 -18.34 9.84
N ARG A 96 -3.10 -18.13 9.56
CA ARG A 96 -1.98 -18.46 10.44
C ARG A 96 -1.13 -17.24 10.73
N GLN A 97 -0.82 -17.04 12.01
CA GLN A 97 0.09 -15.99 12.46
C GLN A 97 1.55 -16.43 12.22
N LEU A 98 2.35 -15.59 11.56
CA LEU A 98 3.77 -15.83 11.28
C LEU A 98 4.70 -15.19 12.32
N THR A 99 4.30 -14.06 12.90
CA THR A 99 5.10 -13.34 13.90
C THR A 99 4.26 -12.97 15.11
N ASP A 100 4.87 -12.80 16.28
CA ASP A 100 4.18 -12.57 17.56
C ASP A 100 4.71 -11.36 18.36
N GLY A 101 5.66 -10.60 17.78
CA GLY A 101 6.32 -9.48 18.42
C GLY A 101 5.50 -8.18 18.50
N GLY A 102 4.39 -8.08 17.78
CA GLY A 102 3.49 -6.92 17.79
C GLY A 102 4.07 -5.63 17.21
N ARG A 103 5.15 -5.72 16.43
CA ARG A 103 5.86 -4.56 15.83
C ARG A 103 6.25 -4.76 14.37
N ASP A 104 5.59 -5.69 13.69
CA ASP A 104 5.82 -6.06 12.31
C ASP A 104 4.72 -5.50 11.41
N SER A 105 5.10 -5.05 10.21
CA SER A 105 4.19 -4.37 9.29
C SER A 105 4.66 -4.47 7.83
N MET A 106 3.79 -4.10 6.88
CA MET A 106 4.13 -3.95 5.45
C MET A 106 4.77 -5.22 4.84
N PRO A 107 4.05 -6.36 4.85
CA PRO A 107 4.57 -7.62 4.34
C PRO A 107 4.70 -7.61 2.81
N ALA A 108 5.65 -8.39 2.30
CA ALA A 108 5.82 -8.72 0.89
C ALA A 108 6.30 -10.16 0.75
N TRP A 109 5.99 -10.80 -0.37
CA TRP A 109 6.48 -12.14 -0.70
C TRP A 109 7.82 -12.08 -1.45
N SER A 110 8.66 -13.09 -1.26
CA SER A 110 9.68 -13.42 -2.27
C SER A 110 8.98 -13.95 -3.54
N PRO A 111 9.57 -13.77 -4.73
CA PRO A 111 8.96 -14.23 -5.98
C PRO A 111 8.75 -15.75 -6.06
N ASP A 112 9.57 -16.52 -5.35
CA ASP A 112 9.50 -17.98 -5.26
C ASP A 112 8.59 -18.49 -4.13
N GLY A 113 8.00 -17.59 -3.34
CA GLY A 113 7.14 -17.91 -2.20
C GLY A 113 7.85 -18.55 -1.00
N GLN A 114 9.18 -18.65 -1.00
CA GLN A 114 9.94 -19.29 0.08
C GLN A 114 10.17 -18.39 1.29
N ALA A 115 10.05 -17.07 1.12
CA ALA A 115 10.28 -16.11 2.19
C ALA A 115 9.23 -14.98 2.19
N VAL A 116 9.05 -14.41 3.37
CA VAL A 116 8.29 -13.18 3.59
C VAL A 116 9.24 -12.08 4.04
N TYR A 117 9.06 -10.90 3.49
CA TYR A 117 9.75 -9.67 3.87
C TYR A 117 8.77 -8.77 4.60
N PHE A 118 9.23 -8.05 5.61
CA PHE A 118 8.41 -7.09 6.35
C PHE A 118 9.28 -6.04 7.03
N ILE A 119 8.62 -4.99 7.54
CA ILE A 119 9.24 -3.97 8.37
C ILE A 119 8.98 -4.27 9.84
N ARG A 120 10.06 -4.51 10.59
CA ARG A 120 10.03 -4.64 12.06
C ARG A 120 10.56 -3.37 12.70
N THR A 121 9.81 -2.80 13.65
CA THR A 121 10.25 -1.59 14.36
C THR A 121 10.66 -1.89 15.80
N ALA A 122 11.93 -1.68 16.12
CA ALA A 122 12.46 -1.85 17.47
C ALA A 122 12.56 -0.51 18.19
N ALA A 123 12.32 -0.50 19.51
CA ALA A 123 12.63 0.66 20.34
C ALA A 123 14.10 0.58 20.77
N GLU A 124 14.87 1.62 20.48
CA GLU A 124 16.27 1.77 20.89
C GLU A 124 16.53 3.10 21.58
N GLU A 125 17.53 3.17 22.45
CA GLU A 125 17.94 4.44 23.06
C GLU A 125 18.95 5.19 22.18
N GLY A 126 18.54 6.34 21.67
CA GLY A 126 19.40 7.34 21.02
C GLY A 126 19.99 8.34 22.01
N ARG A 127 21.12 8.95 21.65
CA ARG A 127 21.74 10.05 22.41
C ARG A 127 22.01 11.24 21.49
N TRP A 128 21.65 12.45 21.93
CA TRP A 128 21.84 13.66 21.14
C TRP A 128 22.22 14.89 21.99
N PRO A 129 23.23 15.69 21.60
CA PRO A 129 23.55 16.95 22.23
C PRO A 129 22.52 18.03 21.86
N SER A 130 21.82 18.57 22.85
CA SER A 130 20.89 19.70 22.69
C SER A 130 21.24 20.77 23.73
N GLY A 131 21.67 21.95 23.26
CA GLY A 131 22.06 23.06 24.13
C GLY A 131 23.26 22.77 25.04
N GLY A 132 24.25 22.00 24.56
CA GLY A 132 25.45 21.62 25.33
C GLY A 132 25.26 20.44 26.30
N ILE A 133 24.06 19.87 26.39
CA ILE A 133 23.74 18.70 27.22
C ILE A 133 23.39 17.52 26.33
N VAL A 134 23.96 16.34 26.57
CA VAL A 134 23.56 15.10 25.90
C VAL A 134 22.27 14.59 26.54
N ARG A 135 21.22 14.46 25.74
CA ARG A 135 19.93 13.88 26.14
C ARG A 135 19.76 12.50 25.53
N THR A 136 19.05 11.61 26.23
CA THR A 136 18.64 10.29 25.73
C THR A 136 17.23 10.37 25.16
N TYR A 137 16.98 9.69 24.04
CA TYR A 137 15.69 9.64 23.36
C TYR A 137 15.33 8.19 23.04
N GLN A 138 14.04 7.86 23.13
CA GLN A 138 13.53 6.60 22.58
C GLN A 138 13.38 6.77 21.07
N LEU A 139 14.04 5.92 20.31
CA LEU A 139 14.02 5.88 18.85
C LEU A 139 13.26 4.65 18.39
N GLU A 140 12.39 4.83 17.41
CA GLU A 140 11.84 3.74 16.62
C GLU A 140 12.79 3.45 15.47
N VAL A 141 13.41 2.26 15.49
CA VAL A 141 14.39 1.80 14.49
C VAL A 141 13.73 0.71 13.64
N PRO A 142 13.20 1.07 12.45
CA PRO A 142 12.64 0.09 11.53
C PRO A 142 13.77 -0.70 10.87
N SER A 143 13.52 -1.97 10.60
CA SER A 143 14.42 -2.84 9.86
C SER A 143 13.64 -3.59 8.80
N LEU A 144 14.23 -3.75 7.62
CA LEU A 144 13.77 -4.73 6.65
C LEU A 144 14.20 -6.10 7.16
N VAL A 145 13.22 -6.98 7.34
CA VAL A 145 13.41 -8.33 7.89
C VAL A 145 12.92 -9.35 6.89
N ARG A 146 13.65 -10.46 6.78
CA ARG A 146 13.27 -11.67 6.04
C ARG A 146 12.95 -12.79 7.02
N LEU A 147 11.91 -13.57 6.74
CA LEU A 147 11.55 -14.78 7.48
C LEU A 147 11.14 -15.87 6.47
N PRO A 148 11.47 -17.16 6.69
CA PRO A 148 10.92 -18.24 5.89
C PRO A 148 9.38 -18.24 5.91
N ALA A 149 8.75 -18.53 4.78
CA ALA A 149 7.30 -18.42 4.60
C ALA A 149 6.48 -19.41 5.46
N ASP A 150 7.07 -20.56 5.77
CA ASP A 150 6.51 -21.52 6.72
C ASP A 150 6.56 -21.01 8.17
N GLY A 151 7.28 -19.91 8.44
CA GLY A 151 7.50 -19.36 9.77
C GLY A 151 8.55 -20.15 10.57
N ALA A 152 9.23 -21.11 9.96
CA ALA A 152 10.31 -21.85 10.62
C ALA A 152 11.59 -21.01 10.64
N GLY A 153 12.33 -21.08 11.76
CA GLY A 153 13.61 -20.37 11.89
C GLY A 153 13.49 -18.95 12.45
N ALA A 154 14.62 -18.25 12.46
CA ALA A 154 14.74 -16.92 13.04
C ALA A 154 14.59 -15.82 11.97
N PRO A 155 13.87 -14.73 12.25
CA PRO A 155 13.86 -13.56 11.37
C PRO A 155 15.26 -12.96 11.21
N GLU A 156 15.66 -12.66 9.98
CA GLU A 156 16.94 -12.08 9.60
C GLU A 156 16.76 -10.59 9.25
N ALA A 157 17.53 -9.70 9.89
CA ALA A 157 17.52 -8.28 9.54
C ALA A 157 18.48 -8.01 8.38
N LEU A 158 17.94 -7.62 7.23
CA LEU A 158 18.69 -7.35 6.00
C LEU A 158 19.19 -5.92 5.92
N LEU A 159 18.40 -4.98 6.44
CA LEU A 159 18.76 -3.57 6.50
C LEU A 159 18.16 -2.95 7.76
N VAL A 160 19.00 -2.33 8.58
CA VAL A 160 18.59 -1.67 9.82
C VAL A 160 18.59 -0.16 9.59
N GLY A 161 17.46 0.48 9.89
CA GLY A 161 17.19 1.91 9.77
C GLY A 161 17.98 2.78 10.75
N ARG A 162 19.28 2.52 10.91
CA ARG A 162 20.13 3.09 11.94
C ARG A 162 21.23 3.93 11.30
N PHE A 163 21.38 5.16 11.78
CA PHE A 163 22.44 6.08 11.36
C PHE A 163 23.28 6.50 12.57
N ARG A 164 24.61 6.36 12.48
CA ARG A 164 25.54 6.80 13.53
C ARG A 164 26.43 7.93 13.03
N ARG A 165 26.48 9.03 13.78
CA ARG A 165 27.37 10.17 13.48
C ARG A 165 27.94 10.77 14.75
N SER A 166 29.27 10.85 14.81
CA SER A 166 29.99 11.45 15.95
C SER A 166 29.58 10.86 17.32
N GLY A 167 29.41 9.54 17.39
CA GLY A 167 28.97 8.84 18.61
C GLY A 167 27.48 8.92 18.93
N ASN A 168 26.69 9.68 18.16
CA ASN A 168 25.25 9.79 18.31
C ASN A 168 24.52 8.79 17.42
N LEU A 169 23.44 8.21 17.95
CA LEU A 169 22.58 7.25 17.28
C LEU A 169 21.30 7.95 16.81
N TRP A 170 20.93 7.70 15.57
CA TRP A 170 19.73 8.17 14.90
C TRP A 170 19.04 7.01 14.20
N SER A 171 17.77 7.22 13.89
CA SER A 171 16.98 6.33 13.04
C SER A 171 16.61 7.06 11.74
N TYR A 172 16.54 6.31 10.65
CA TYR A 172 15.90 6.72 9.40
C TYR A 172 14.77 5.72 9.11
N PHE A 173 13.69 6.15 8.47
CA PHE A 173 12.56 5.25 8.26
C PHE A 173 12.81 4.31 7.08
N LEU A 174 12.24 3.11 7.17
CA LEU A 174 12.19 2.09 6.13
C LEU A 174 10.75 1.60 6.04
N ARG A 175 10.15 1.65 4.85
CA ARG A 175 8.74 1.33 4.65
C ARG A 175 8.49 0.67 3.30
N GLN A 176 7.40 -0.07 3.22
CA GLN A 176 6.77 -0.58 1.99
C GLN A 176 7.76 -1.33 1.07
N PRO A 177 8.37 -2.41 1.56
CA PRO A 177 9.28 -3.21 0.73
C PRO A 177 8.52 -3.83 -0.45
N ALA A 178 9.11 -3.77 -1.63
CA ALA A 178 8.64 -4.47 -2.82
C ALA A 178 9.81 -5.23 -3.45
N VAL A 179 9.77 -6.56 -3.38
CA VAL A 179 10.81 -7.43 -3.92
C VAL A 179 10.69 -7.51 -5.44
N SER A 180 11.81 -7.43 -6.15
CA SER A 180 11.87 -7.53 -7.61
C SER A 180 11.49 -8.95 -8.07
N PRO A 181 10.95 -9.13 -9.29
CA PRO A 181 10.54 -10.44 -9.79
C PRO A 181 11.66 -11.50 -9.87
N ASP A 182 12.91 -11.06 -10.00
CA ASP A 182 14.10 -11.93 -9.98
C ASP A 182 14.61 -12.23 -8.56
N GLY A 183 14.06 -11.58 -7.53
CA GLY A 183 14.39 -11.82 -6.13
C GLY A 183 15.72 -11.21 -5.67
N THR A 184 16.36 -10.38 -6.48
CA THR A 184 17.70 -9.83 -6.18
C THR A 184 17.68 -8.45 -5.53
N THR A 185 16.59 -7.70 -5.71
CA THR A 185 16.48 -6.30 -5.31
C THR A 185 15.20 -6.05 -4.52
N VAL A 186 15.24 -5.16 -3.52
CA VAL A 186 14.05 -4.67 -2.83
C VAL A 186 13.93 -3.16 -3.00
N ALA A 187 12.84 -2.71 -3.61
CA ALA A 187 12.48 -1.30 -3.59
C ALA A 187 11.90 -0.95 -2.20
N VAL A 188 12.42 0.10 -1.58
CA VAL A 188 11.98 0.56 -0.24
C VAL A 188 11.76 2.07 -0.23
N VAL A 189 10.78 2.53 0.52
CA VAL A 189 10.55 3.97 0.77
C VAL A 189 11.33 4.39 2.01
N THR A 190 12.31 5.28 1.83
CA THR A 190 13.27 5.64 2.89
C THR A 190 13.82 7.07 2.75
N ASP A 191 14.19 7.66 3.89
CA ASP A 191 15.08 8.84 4.01
C ASP A 191 16.52 8.46 4.38
N GLY A 192 16.82 7.16 4.41
CA GLY A 192 18.15 6.62 4.62
C GLY A 192 19.06 6.72 3.40
N PRO A 193 20.36 6.39 3.56
CA PRO A 193 21.01 6.11 4.84
C PRO A 193 21.32 7.39 5.64
N ASN A 194 21.09 8.58 5.06
CA ASN A 194 21.35 9.86 5.72
C ASN A 194 20.06 10.68 5.89
N PRO A 195 19.35 10.54 7.02
CA PRO A 195 18.07 11.21 7.26
C PRO A 195 18.19 12.74 7.33
N THR A 196 19.40 13.32 7.37
CA THR A 196 19.57 14.77 7.33
C THR A 196 19.33 15.39 5.96
N ARG A 197 19.19 14.57 4.91
CA ARG A 197 18.87 15.04 3.55
C ARG A 197 17.36 15.27 3.36
N SER A 198 16.52 14.72 4.25
CA SER A 198 15.06 14.87 4.26
C SER A 198 14.35 14.41 2.98
N ASP A 199 14.96 13.55 2.17
CA ASP A 199 14.41 12.97 0.96
C ASP A 199 13.57 11.73 1.28
N ILE A 200 12.25 11.79 1.12
CA ILE A 200 11.39 10.60 1.24
C ILE A 200 11.22 10.00 -0.16
N VAL A 201 12.11 9.09 -0.54
CA VAL A 201 12.13 8.52 -1.90
C VAL A 201 12.16 7.00 -1.89
N VAL A 202 11.85 6.44 -3.06
CA VAL A 202 12.09 5.02 -3.32
C VAL A 202 13.57 4.84 -3.59
N LYS A 203 14.20 3.89 -2.87
CA LYS A 203 15.58 3.43 -3.07
C LYS A 203 15.58 1.95 -3.35
N LEU A 204 16.66 1.46 -3.97
CA LEU A 204 16.82 0.05 -4.32
C LEU A 204 17.89 -0.56 -3.41
N LEU A 205 17.51 -1.57 -2.64
CA LEU A 205 18.41 -2.40 -1.85
C LEU A 205 18.81 -3.62 -2.67
N ASP A 206 20.10 -3.77 -2.94
CA ASP A 206 20.67 -5.03 -3.43
C ASP A 206 20.72 -6.04 -2.28
N LEU A 207 20.08 -7.20 -2.45
CA LEU A 207 19.96 -8.21 -1.38
C LEU A 207 21.25 -8.99 -1.12
N ASP A 208 22.12 -9.11 -2.11
CA ASP A 208 23.40 -9.82 -1.97
C ASP A 208 24.46 -8.90 -1.35
N ALA A 209 24.52 -7.64 -1.80
CA ALA A 209 25.47 -6.65 -1.29
C ALA A 209 25.00 -5.98 0.02
N GLY A 210 23.69 -5.93 0.28
CA GLY A 210 23.13 -5.20 1.41
C GLY A 210 23.26 -3.67 1.26
N GLU A 211 23.40 -3.18 0.03
CA GLU A 211 23.65 -1.76 -0.27
C GLU A 211 22.43 -1.05 -0.85
N LEU A 212 22.14 0.15 -0.33
CA LEU A 212 21.12 1.03 -0.87
C LEU A 212 21.68 1.90 -2.01
N SER A 213 20.96 1.95 -3.12
CA SER A 213 21.19 2.87 -4.23
C SER A 213 20.01 3.82 -4.43
N ASP A 214 20.31 5.03 -4.91
CA ASP A 214 19.31 6.04 -5.24
C ASP A 214 19.07 6.05 -6.76
N PRO A 215 17.86 5.69 -7.23
CA PRO A 215 17.51 5.72 -8.66
C PRO A 215 17.33 7.15 -9.23
N GLU A 216 17.61 8.19 -8.45
CA GLU A 216 17.52 9.62 -8.82
C GLU A 216 16.12 10.01 -9.34
N LEU A 217 15.08 9.45 -8.73
CA LEU A 217 13.69 9.69 -9.11
C LEU A 217 13.33 11.18 -8.94
N PRO A 218 12.57 11.79 -9.88
CA PRO A 218 12.26 13.22 -9.81
C PRO A 218 11.49 13.58 -8.55
N GLN A 219 12.11 14.41 -7.71
CA GLN A 219 11.52 14.90 -6.48
C GLN A 219 10.84 16.26 -6.70
N SER A 220 9.60 16.38 -6.23
CA SER A 220 9.01 17.66 -5.85
C SER A 220 9.23 17.82 -4.34
N ARG A 221 9.55 19.04 -3.86
CA ARG A 221 9.58 19.30 -2.41
C ARG A 221 8.19 18.97 -1.84
N GLY A 222 8.03 17.85 -1.14
CA GLY A 222 6.72 17.26 -0.86
C GLY A 222 6.75 16.06 0.09
N LEU A 223 5.60 15.39 0.27
CA LEU A 223 5.41 14.25 1.18
C LEU A 223 6.18 12.98 0.75
N GLY A 224 6.74 12.96 -0.46
CA GLY A 224 7.65 11.93 -0.95
C GLY A 224 7.01 10.90 -1.86
N HIS A 225 7.74 9.80 -2.08
CA HIS A 225 7.26 8.63 -2.83
C HIS A 225 6.63 7.61 -1.89
N GLN A 226 5.64 6.86 -2.36
CA GLN A 226 4.96 5.78 -1.63
C GLN A 226 4.65 4.60 -2.56
N ASP A 227 4.27 3.47 -1.98
CA ASP A 227 3.68 2.30 -2.64
C ASP A 227 4.43 1.79 -3.89
N PRO A 228 5.75 1.52 -3.81
CA PRO A 228 6.48 0.95 -4.93
C PRO A 228 5.95 -0.46 -5.28
N THR A 229 5.90 -0.79 -6.57
CA THR A 229 5.58 -2.14 -7.07
C THR A 229 6.26 -2.38 -8.42
N TRP A 230 6.83 -3.57 -8.58
CA TRP A 230 7.52 -3.96 -9.81
C TRP A 230 6.54 -4.45 -10.87
N SER A 231 6.78 -4.11 -12.13
CA SER A 231 6.12 -4.81 -13.23
C SER A 231 6.56 -6.29 -13.24
N PRO A 232 5.71 -7.22 -13.71
CA PRO A 232 6.02 -8.64 -13.69
C PRO A 232 7.30 -9.01 -14.45
N ASP A 233 7.64 -8.23 -15.47
CA ASP A 233 8.85 -8.38 -16.28
C ASP A 233 10.10 -7.70 -15.69
N GLY A 234 9.99 -7.05 -14.54
CA GLY A 234 11.08 -6.35 -13.85
C GLY A 234 11.60 -5.08 -14.54
N ARG A 235 11.04 -4.69 -15.69
CA ARG A 235 11.54 -3.53 -16.47
C ARG A 235 11.11 -2.19 -15.89
N PHE A 236 10.03 -2.18 -15.11
CA PHE A 236 9.44 -0.97 -14.57
C PHE A 236 9.18 -1.08 -13.07
N LEU A 237 9.28 0.07 -12.41
CA LEU A 237 8.78 0.27 -11.06
C LEU A 237 7.67 1.30 -11.10
N ALA A 238 6.46 0.92 -10.68
CA ALA A 238 5.39 1.88 -10.41
C ALA A 238 5.52 2.39 -8.98
N TYR A 239 5.25 3.67 -8.75
CA TYR A 239 5.27 4.28 -7.42
C TYR A 239 4.32 5.48 -7.37
N VAL A 240 3.87 5.85 -6.19
CA VAL A 240 3.01 7.01 -5.96
C VAL A 240 3.86 8.23 -5.61
N ARG A 241 3.59 9.37 -6.24
CA ARG A 241 4.11 10.68 -5.82
C ARG A 241 3.03 11.44 -5.06
N LEU A 242 3.36 11.94 -3.87
CA LEU A 242 2.52 12.82 -3.07
C LEU A 242 3.05 14.26 -3.08
N ASP A 243 2.23 15.21 -3.53
CA ASP A 243 2.56 16.65 -3.55
C ASP A 243 1.85 17.38 -2.38
N ARG A 244 2.42 18.50 -1.89
CA ARG A 244 1.85 19.30 -0.77
C ARG A 244 0.98 20.49 -1.19
N GLU A 245 0.57 20.59 -2.46
CA GLU A 245 -0.14 21.78 -2.95
C GLU A 245 -1.65 21.80 -2.63
N GLY A 246 -2.04 21.59 -1.37
CA GLY A 246 -3.44 21.65 -0.93
C GLY A 246 -4.33 20.71 -1.75
N ALA A 247 -5.43 21.21 -2.33
CA ALA A 247 -6.33 20.43 -3.20
C ALA A 247 -5.66 19.90 -4.50
N ARG A 248 -4.44 20.34 -4.83
CA ARG A 248 -3.59 19.78 -5.92
C ARG A 248 -2.59 18.72 -5.43
N GLY A 249 -2.52 18.45 -4.13
CA GLY A 249 -1.67 17.43 -3.51
C GLY A 249 -2.18 15.99 -3.70
N THR A 250 -3.01 15.77 -4.71
CA THR A 250 -3.63 14.49 -5.00
C THR A 250 -2.59 13.50 -5.51
N PRO A 251 -2.59 12.23 -5.04
CA PRO A 251 -1.61 11.24 -5.45
C PRO A 251 -1.63 10.98 -6.95
N ILE A 252 -0.45 10.74 -7.52
CA ILE A 252 -0.27 10.35 -8.92
C ILE A 252 0.58 9.08 -8.95
N ILE A 253 0.15 8.08 -9.73
CA ILE A 253 0.96 6.90 -10.03
C ILE A 253 1.94 7.25 -11.15
N ARG A 254 3.21 7.00 -10.91
CA ARG A 254 4.32 7.17 -11.85
C ARG A 254 4.95 5.82 -12.18
N ARG A 255 5.63 5.76 -13.33
CA ARG A 255 6.44 4.64 -13.77
C ARG A 255 7.89 5.07 -13.91
N TYR A 256 8.80 4.32 -13.32
CA TYR A 256 10.23 4.40 -13.53
C TYR A 256 10.66 3.25 -14.44
N ASN A 257 11.42 3.54 -15.49
CA ASN A 257 12.02 2.54 -16.36
C ASN A 257 13.47 2.32 -15.93
N LEU A 258 13.79 1.08 -15.55
CA LEU A 258 15.09 0.71 -14.96
C LEU A 258 16.23 0.80 -15.97
N GLU A 259 15.96 0.52 -17.25
CA GLU A 259 16.96 0.53 -18.32
C GLU A 259 17.41 1.96 -18.67
N THR A 260 16.46 2.89 -18.73
CA THR A 260 16.69 4.27 -19.18
C THR A 260 16.91 5.26 -18.04
N GLY A 261 16.60 4.88 -16.80
CA GLY A 261 16.61 5.76 -15.64
C GLY A 261 15.55 6.87 -15.70
N ARG A 262 14.49 6.73 -16.52
CA ARG A 262 13.48 7.78 -16.72
C ARG A 262 12.18 7.49 -15.99
N SER A 263 11.57 8.55 -15.45
CA SER A 263 10.25 8.50 -14.82
C SER A 263 9.19 9.29 -15.59
N SER A 264 7.99 8.73 -15.74
CA SER A 264 6.81 9.39 -16.31
C SER A 264 5.58 9.19 -15.43
N ASN A 265 4.56 10.03 -15.57
CA ASN A 265 3.25 9.74 -14.96
C ASN A 265 2.58 8.61 -15.74
N ILE A 266 1.84 7.74 -15.04
CA ILE A 266 0.89 6.82 -15.66
C ILE A 266 -0.49 7.46 -15.62
N THR A 267 -0.89 8.01 -14.48
CA THR A 267 -2.25 8.50 -14.24
C THR A 267 -2.34 10.02 -14.18
N ALA A 268 -3.56 10.52 -14.32
CA ALA A 268 -3.94 11.82 -13.76
C ALA A 268 -3.85 11.80 -12.21
N PRO A 269 -3.92 12.96 -11.53
CA PRO A 269 -4.04 12.98 -10.07
C PRO A 269 -5.34 12.30 -9.62
N GLY A 270 -5.29 11.54 -8.53
CA GLY A 270 -6.45 10.86 -7.96
C GLY A 270 -6.27 9.36 -7.74
N TYR A 271 -5.07 8.82 -7.94
CA TYR A 271 -4.83 7.37 -7.90
C TYR A 271 -3.59 7.04 -7.07
N MET A 272 -3.69 5.97 -6.28
CA MET A 272 -2.61 5.49 -5.41
C MET A 272 -2.67 3.96 -5.21
N SER A 273 -1.74 3.41 -4.42
CA SER A 273 -1.65 1.98 -4.12
C SER A 273 -1.73 1.06 -5.36
N PRO A 274 -0.86 1.25 -6.38
CA PRO A 274 -0.86 0.43 -7.59
C PRO A 274 -0.52 -1.03 -7.31
N SER A 275 -1.13 -1.95 -8.08
CA SER A 275 -0.75 -3.36 -8.20
C SER A 275 -0.82 -3.77 -9.66
N TRP A 276 0.28 -4.28 -10.22
CA TRP A 276 0.31 -4.76 -11.60
C TRP A 276 -0.57 -5.99 -11.80
N SER A 277 -1.22 -6.06 -12.96
CA SER A 277 -1.73 -7.32 -13.50
C SER A 277 -0.55 -8.24 -13.88
N PRO A 278 -0.71 -9.57 -13.85
CA PRO A 278 0.37 -10.50 -14.16
C PRO A 278 0.87 -10.42 -15.61
N ASP A 279 0.05 -9.93 -16.54
CA ASP A 279 0.43 -9.66 -17.93
C ASP A 279 1.16 -8.31 -18.12
N GLY A 280 1.24 -7.48 -17.08
CA GLY A 280 1.88 -6.16 -17.13
C GLY A 280 1.13 -5.11 -17.96
N GLN A 281 -0.08 -5.37 -18.43
CA GLN A 281 -0.84 -4.44 -19.27
C GLN A 281 -1.73 -3.49 -18.46
N TYR A 282 -2.01 -3.81 -17.20
CA TYR A 282 -2.96 -3.10 -16.36
C TYR A 282 -2.43 -2.88 -14.94
N LEU A 283 -3.12 -1.98 -14.22
CA LEU A 283 -2.90 -1.71 -12.80
C LEU A 283 -4.23 -1.73 -12.06
N ALA A 284 -4.36 -2.53 -11.01
CA ALA A 284 -5.35 -2.24 -9.98
C ALA A 284 -4.85 -1.05 -9.15
N ALA A 285 -5.74 -0.14 -8.78
CA ALA A 285 -5.38 1.05 -8.03
C ALA A 285 -6.51 1.50 -7.09
N THR A 286 -6.14 2.24 -6.06
CA THR A 286 -7.09 3.00 -5.24
C THR A 286 -7.36 4.34 -5.89
N ARG A 287 -8.61 4.59 -6.26
CA ARG A 287 -9.13 5.87 -6.73
C ARG A 287 -9.58 6.70 -5.53
N THR A 288 -9.07 7.92 -5.42
CA THR A 288 -9.40 8.85 -4.33
C THR A 288 -10.39 9.91 -4.81
N SER A 289 -11.40 10.20 -3.98
CA SER A 289 -12.37 11.28 -4.21
C SER A 289 -12.60 12.09 -2.95
N ASN A 290 -13.45 13.12 -3.02
CA ASN A 290 -13.85 13.90 -1.85
C ASN A 290 -14.72 13.11 -0.86
N PHE A 291 -15.32 12.01 -1.30
CA PHE A 291 -16.27 11.21 -0.51
C PHE A 291 -15.62 9.98 0.13
N GLY A 292 -14.56 9.48 -0.48
CA GLY A 292 -13.82 8.31 -0.01
C GLY A 292 -13.02 7.67 -1.13
N THR A 293 -12.75 6.38 -0.99
CA THR A 293 -11.89 5.62 -1.90
C THR A 293 -12.61 4.44 -2.53
N ASP A 294 -12.24 4.12 -3.77
CA ASP A 294 -12.71 2.95 -4.49
C ASP A 294 -11.55 2.21 -5.14
N VAL A 295 -11.77 0.95 -5.51
CA VAL A 295 -10.83 0.15 -6.29
C VAL A 295 -11.21 0.19 -7.76
N VAL A 296 -10.21 0.33 -8.62
CA VAL A 296 -10.35 0.39 -10.09
C VAL A 296 -9.24 -0.38 -10.78
N ILE A 297 -9.45 -0.72 -12.06
CA ILE A 297 -8.42 -1.19 -12.99
C ILE A 297 -8.14 -0.07 -13.99
N LEU A 298 -6.85 0.18 -14.21
CA LEU A 298 -6.32 1.18 -15.12
C LEU A 298 -5.50 0.50 -16.22
N ASP A 299 -5.53 1.04 -17.44
CA ASP A 299 -4.57 0.72 -18.49
C ASP A 299 -3.18 1.25 -18.10
N ALA A 300 -2.17 0.38 -18.04
CA ALA A 300 -0.84 0.74 -17.55
C ALA A 300 -0.04 1.63 -18.54
N SER A 301 -0.47 1.73 -19.80
CA SER A 301 0.17 2.56 -20.82
C SER A 301 -0.20 4.03 -20.71
N ASN A 302 -1.45 4.32 -20.34
CA ASN A 302 -2.03 5.67 -20.41
C ASN A 302 -2.84 6.08 -19.16
N GLY A 303 -3.04 5.18 -18.20
CA GLY A 303 -3.76 5.43 -16.96
C GLY A 303 -5.27 5.57 -17.09
N ALA A 304 -5.86 5.21 -18.23
CA ALA A 304 -7.31 5.23 -18.42
C ALA A 304 -7.98 4.20 -17.50
N GLU A 305 -9.03 4.61 -16.80
CA GLU A 305 -9.86 3.70 -16.02
C GLU A 305 -10.67 2.81 -16.97
N VAL A 306 -10.40 1.51 -16.96
CA VAL A 306 -11.05 0.53 -17.85
C VAL A 306 -12.17 -0.23 -17.14
N LEU A 307 -12.06 -0.40 -15.81
CA LEU A 307 -13.09 -1.03 -15.01
C LEU A 307 -13.11 -0.46 -13.60
N ARG A 308 -14.30 -0.16 -13.09
CA ARG A 308 -14.51 0.22 -11.70
C ARG A 308 -14.92 -1.01 -10.89
N ILE A 309 -14.11 -1.39 -9.90
CA ILE A 309 -14.30 -2.59 -9.08
C ILE A 309 -15.28 -2.31 -7.93
N THR A 310 -15.16 -1.15 -7.28
CA THR A 310 -16.05 -0.75 -6.19
C THR A 310 -16.66 0.64 -6.42
N SER A 311 -17.80 0.90 -5.78
CA SER A 311 -18.47 2.20 -5.76
C SER A 311 -19.06 2.48 -4.37
N ASP A 312 -18.32 2.09 -3.33
CA ASP A 312 -18.77 2.14 -1.93
C ASP A 312 -18.01 3.15 -1.08
N GLU A 313 -17.02 3.83 -1.66
CA GLU A 313 -16.23 4.91 -1.04
C GLU A 313 -15.42 4.45 0.19
N ARG A 314 -15.29 3.14 0.41
CA ARG A 314 -14.67 2.55 1.60
C ARG A 314 -13.65 1.47 1.29
N SER A 315 -13.30 1.31 0.01
CA SER A 315 -12.42 0.25 -0.48
C SER A 315 -11.08 0.81 -0.97
N PHE A 316 -9.97 0.13 -0.67
CA PHE A 316 -8.61 0.64 -0.92
C PHE A 316 -7.54 -0.47 -0.86
N ASN A 317 -6.30 -0.12 -1.22
CA ASN A 317 -5.12 -0.99 -1.20
C ASN A 317 -5.32 -2.33 -1.94
N PRO A 318 -5.66 -2.30 -3.24
CA PRO A 318 -5.83 -3.53 -3.99
C PRO A 318 -4.50 -4.26 -4.21
N VAL A 319 -4.61 -5.58 -4.36
CA VAL A 319 -3.61 -6.47 -4.92
C VAL A 319 -4.25 -7.37 -5.98
N TRP A 320 -3.61 -7.46 -7.13
CA TRP A 320 -4.04 -8.35 -8.20
C TRP A 320 -3.56 -9.77 -7.89
N SER A 321 -4.44 -10.76 -8.08
CA SER A 321 -4.05 -12.17 -8.08
C SER A 321 -2.93 -12.40 -9.10
N PRO A 322 -1.80 -13.04 -8.72
CA PRO A 322 -0.80 -13.48 -9.69
C PRO A 322 -1.36 -14.43 -10.76
N ALA A 323 -2.49 -15.11 -10.50
CA ALA A 323 -3.21 -15.90 -11.50
C ALA A 323 -4.06 -15.06 -12.47
N GLY A 324 -4.26 -13.76 -12.19
CA GLY A 324 -4.94 -12.81 -13.06
C GLY A 324 -6.47 -12.79 -12.95
N ASP A 325 -7.03 -13.63 -12.08
CA ASP A 325 -8.44 -14.02 -11.98
C ASP A 325 -9.22 -13.31 -10.86
N ALA A 326 -8.56 -12.49 -10.04
CA ALA A 326 -9.22 -11.81 -8.93
C ALA A 326 -8.45 -10.56 -8.46
N ILE A 327 -9.16 -9.67 -7.76
CA ILE A 327 -8.58 -8.55 -7.01
C ILE A 327 -8.93 -8.72 -5.53
N ALA A 328 -7.93 -8.74 -4.66
CA ALA A 328 -8.13 -8.61 -3.22
C ALA A 328 -7.89 -7.16 -2.79
N PHE A 329 -8.64 -6.66 -1.81
CA PHE A 329 -8.58 -5.28 -1.34
C PHE A 329 -9.08 -5.15 0.09
N TYR A 330 -8.72 -4.05 0.75
CA TYR A 330 -9.29 -3.73 2.05
C TYR A 330 -10.58 -2.94 1.91
N LYS A 331 -11.51 -3.20 2.83
CA LYS A 331 -12.77 -2.48 2.95
C LYS A 331 -13.04 -2.11 4.40
N VAL A 332 -13.45 -0.86 4.63
CA VAL A 332 -13.92 -0.43 5.94
C VAL A 332 -15.42 -0.70 6.06
N GLN A 333 -15.79 -1.60 6.96
CA GLN A 333 -17.18 -1.91 7.30
C GLN A 333 -17.33 -1.98 8.82
N HIS A 334 -18.42 -1.40 9.35
CA HIS A 334 -18.68 -1.37 10.81
C HIS A 334 -17.53 -0.80 11.66
N GLY A 335 -16.72 0.11 11.09
CA GLY A 335 -15.60 0.75 11.80
C GLY A 335 -14.32 -0.09 11.89
N VAL A 336 -14.28 -1.25 11.24
CA VAL A 336 -13.10 -2.12 11.15
C VAL A 336 -12.70 -2.34 9.70
N VAL A 337 -11.45 -2.72 9.50
CA VAL A 337 -10.89 -3.06 8.19
C VAL A 337 -10.90 -4.57 8.03
N ASP A 338 -11.48 -5.04 6.94
CA ASP A 338 -11.45 -6.44 6.52
C ASP A 338 -10.85 -6.57 5.12
N LEU A 339 -10.26 -7.72 4.85
CA LEU A 339 -9.82 -8.11 3.50
C LEU A 339 -11.02 -8.68 2.75
N TRP A 340 -11.17 -8.28 1.50
CA TRP A 340 -12.19 -8.72 0.57
C TRP A 340 -11.54 -9.17 -0.73
N VAL A 341 -12.24 -10.03 -1.46
CA VAL A 341 -11.84 -10.47 -2.80
C VAL A 341 -13.01 -10.35 -3.75
N VAL A 342 -12.73 -10.02 -5.01
CA VAL A 342 -13.71 -10.05 -6.09
C VAL A 342 -13.12 -10.80 -7.28
N PRO A 343 -13.78 -11.87 -7.76
CA PRO A 343 -13.37 -12.57 -8.98
C PRO A 343 -13.49 -11.67 -10.22
N LEU A 344 -12.57 -11.86 -11.16
CA LEU A 344 -12.57 -11.27 -12.48
C LEU A 344 -12.86 -12.34 -13.51
N GLU A 345 -13.98 -12.19 -14.22
CA GLU A 345 -14.40 -13.10 -15.28
C GLU A 345 -14.03 -12.54 -16.65
N GLY A 346 -13.48 -13.38 -17.53
CA GLY A 346 -13.03 -12.97 -18.87
C GLY A 346 -11.59 -12.45 -18.89
N SER A 347 -11.26 -11.61 -19.88
CA SER A 347 -9.92 -11.06 -20.07
C SER A 347 -9.95 -9.55 -20.29
N GLY A 348 -8.79 -8.90 -20.15
CA GLY A 348 -8.67 -7.47 -20.35
C GLY A 348 -8.98 -7.03 -21.79
N PRO A 349 -9.61 -5.85 -21.99
CA PRO A 349 -10.17 -4.94 -20.97
C PRO A 349 -11.65 -5.23 -20.63
N THR A 350 -12.22 -6.38 -21.03
CA THR A 350 -13.66 -6.66 -20.99
C THR A 350 -14.09 -7.52 -19.80
N TRP A 351 -13.40 -7.43 -18.67
CA TRP A 351 -13.78 -8.24 -17.51
C TRP A 351 -15.17 -7.90 -16.99
N THR A 352 -15.81 -8.90 -16.40
CA THR A 352 -16.98 -8.73 -15.53
C THR A 352 -16.63 -9.14 -14.11
N LEU A 353 -17.32 -8.57 -13.12
CA LEU A 353 -17.09 -8.87 -11.71
C LEU A 353 -17.93 -10.06 -11.26
N GLY A 354 -17.31 -10.99 -10.54
CA GLY A 354 -18.01 -11.97 -9.72
C GLY A 354 -18.61 -11.33 -8.46
N GLU A 355 -19.19 -12.18 -7.59
CA GLU A 355 -19.67 -11.73 -6.28
C GLU A 355 -18.47 -11.33 -5.38
N PRO A 356 -18.43 -10.09 -4.83
CA PRO A 356 -17.42 -9.74 -3.84
C PRO A 356 -17.66 -10.47 -2.52
N LEU A 357 -16.61 -11.10 -1.98
CA LEU A 357 -16.66 -11.88 -0.75
C LEU A 357 -15.70 -11.30 0.29
N PRO A 358 -16.09 -11.19 1.57
CA PRO A 358 -15.12 -10.93 2.63
C PRO A 358 -14.20 -12.15 2.74
N MET A 359 -12.89 -11.94 2.83
CA MET A 359 -11.92 -12.97 3.19
C MET A 359 -11.75 -13.08 4.70
N THR A 360 -11.88 -11.94 5.39
CA THR A 360 -11.84 -11.84 6.85
C THR A 360 -13.12 -11.20 7.38
N VAL A 361 -13.51 -11.55 8.61
CA VAL A 361 -14.73 -11.04 9.24
C VAL A 361 -14.42 -10.32 10.55
N LEU A 362 -14.65 -9.00 10.56
CA LEU A 362 -14.41 -8.12 11.70
C LEU A 362 -12.99 -8.25 12.27
N ALA A 363 -12.00 -8.50 11.41
CA ALA A 363 -10.64 -8.82 11.82
C ALA A 363 -9.86 -7.60 12.33
N GLY A 364 -10.23 -6.39 11.89
CA GLY A 364 -9.57 -5.15 12.31
C GLY A 364 -8.13 -5.08 11.83
N LEU A 365 -7.91 -5.35 10.54
CA LEU A 365 -6.59 -5.36 9.92
C LEU A 365 -5.95 -3.95 9.89
N GLU A 366 -4.62 -3.90 9.85
CA GLU A 366 -3.89 -2.63 9.81
C GLU A 366 -3.86 -2.01 8.41
N ALA A 367 -4.71 -1.01 8.17
CA ALA A 367 -4.85 -0.31 6.89
C ALA A 367 -3.55 0.26 6.28
N LYS A 368 -2.54 0.55 7.11
CA LYS A 368 -1.22 1.06 6.65
C LYS A 368 -0.36 -0.02 5.96
N SER A 369 -0.67 -1.29 6.18
CA SER A 369 0.08 -2.44 5.67
C SER A 369 -0.72 -3.07 4.54
N ARG A 370 -0.32 -2.82 3.29
CA ARG A 370 -0.96 -3.42 2.11
C ARG A 370 -0.93 -4.95 2.21
N PRO A 371 -1.96 -5.65 1.72
CA PRO A 371 -1.87 -7.09 1.59
C PRO A 371 -0.82 -7.45 0.52
N ALA A 372 -0.36 -8.70 0.51
CA ALA A 372 0.54 -9.22 -0.52
C ALA A 372 0.13 -10.64 -0.91
N TRP A 373 -0.04 -10.90 -2.21
CA TRP A 373 -0.56 -12.17 -2.72
C TRP A 373 0.54 -12.93 -3.46
N PHE A 374 0.71 -14.20 -3.12
CA PHE A 374 1.53 -15.16 -3.85
C PHE A 374 0.68 -16.33 -4.35
N VAL A 375 0.90 -16.77 -5.58
CA VAL A 375 0.29 -18.00 -6.12
C VAL A 375 1.42 -18.91 -6.61
N PRO A 376 1.51 -20.16 -6.09
CA PRO A 376 2.47 -21.15 -6.56
C PRO A 376 2.40 -21.40 -8.07
N ALA A 377 3.54 -21.70 -8.69
CA ALA A 377 3.63 -21.87 -10.14
C ALA A 377 2.74 -22.99 -10.71
N ASP A 378 2.43 -24.01 -9.92
CA ASP A 378 1.52 -25.11 -10.27
C ASP A 378 0.04 -24.74 -10.22
N GLN A 379 -0.30 -23.58 -9.65
CA GLN A 379 -1.65 -23.01 -9.59
C GLN A 379 -1.85 -21.83 -10.57
N LEU A 380 -0.77 -21.36 -11.21
CA LEU A 380 -0.87 -20.30 -12.21
C LEU A 380 -1.44 -20.81 -13.53
N PRO A 381 -2.16 -19.97 -14.30
CA PRO A 381 -2.51 -20.32 -15.66
C PRO A 381 -1.23 -20.56 -16.50
N PRO A 382 -1.29 -21.43 -17.50
CA PRO A 382 -0.15 -21.64 -18.39
C PRO A 382 0.26 -20.30 -19.04
N PRO A 383 1.57 -20.06 -19.24
CA PRO A 383 2.03 -18.80 -19.81
C PRO A 383 1.39 -18.59 -21.18
N THR A 384 0.85 -17.40 -21.40
CA THR A 384 0.33 -17.01 -22.72
C THR A 384 1.49 -17.14 -23.72
N PRO A 385 1.35 -17.93 -24.80
CA PRO A 385 2.40 -18.08 -25.78
C PRO A 385 2.76 -16.70 -26.33
N THR A 386 4.03 -16.33 -26.25
CA THR A 386 4.53 -15.10 -26.88
C THR A 386 4.14 -15.15 -28.36
N PRO A 387 3.49 -14.12 -28.92
CA PRO A 387 3.22 -14.08 -30.35
C PRO A 387 4.57 -14.25 -31.06
N GLY A 388 4.76 -15.39 -31.72
CA GLY A 388 5.96 -15.65 -32.47
C GLY A 388 6.16 -14.49 -33.45
N LEU A 389 7.36 -13.93 -33.47
CA LEU A 389 7.78 -13.02 -34.53
C LEU A 389 7.48 -13.75 -35.84
N SER A 390 6.40 -13.33 -36.52
CA SER A 390 6.07 -13.82 -37.85
C SER A 390 7.30 -13.57 -38.71
N SER A 391 8.06 -14.63 -38.99
CA SER A 391 9.11 -14.58 -39.99
C SER A 391 8.42 -14.15 -41.28
N SER A 392 8.68 -12.91 -41.68
CA SER A 392 8.34 -12.40 -43.00
C SER A 392 8.70 -13.47 -44.04
N ALA A 393 7.67 -14.10 -44.61
CA ALA A 393 7.85 -14.95 -45.76
C ALA A 393 8.31 -14.04 -46.89
N VAL A 394 9.58 -14.18 -47.27
CA VAL A 394 10.14 -13.60 -48.49
C VAL A 394 9.25 -14.05 -49.64
N PRO A 395 8.64 -13.13 -50.43
CA PRO A 395 7.92 -13.54 -51.62
C PRO A 395 8.96 -14.05 -52.62
N THR A 396 8.96 -15.35 -52.89
CA THR A 396 9.67 -15.91 -54.03
C THR A 396 9.04 -15.34 -55.29
N GLY A 397 9.76 -14.43 -55.95
CA GLY A 397 9.36 -13.86 -57.22
C GLY A 397 9.13 -14.97 -58.26
N SER A 398 7.91 -15.00 -58.79
CA SER A 398 7.58 -15.72 -60.01
C SER A 398 8.31 -15.05 -61.18
N ALA A 399 9.28 -15.75 -61.75
CA ALA A 399 9.87 -15.38 -63.02
C ALA A 399 8.83 -15.64 -64.12
N ASP A 400 8.24 -14.56 -64.63
CA ASP A 400 7.48 -14.56 -65.87
C ASP A 400 8.38 -14.99 -67.04
N GLY A 401 7.95 -16.04 -67.73
CA GLY A 401 8.51 -16.43 -69.01
C GLY A 401 8.10 -15.44 -70.10
N ALA A 402 9.10 -14.89 -70.79
CA ALA A 402 8.91 -14.25 -72.09
C ALA A 402 9.48 -15.17 -73.19
N PRO A 403 8.74 -15.43 -74.29
CA PRO A 403 9.21 -16.25 -75.39
C PRO A 403 9.83 -15.43 -76.54
N SER A 404 10.33 -16.15 -77.54
CA SER A 404 10.99 -15.74 -78.80
C SER A 404 12.48 -15.43 -78.65
N GLY A 405 13.39 -15.96 -79.44
CA GLY A 405 13.31 -16.69 -80.71
C GLY A 405 14.60 -16.39 -81.47
N SER A 406 15.18 -17.42 -82.11
CA SER A 406 16.43 -17.48 -82.89
C SER A 406 17.75 -17.17 -82.19
#